data_AF-A0A0U4UX32-F1
#
_entry.id   AF-A0A0U4UX32-F1
#
_cell.length_a   1.000
_cell.length_b   1.000
_cell.length_c   1.000
_cell.angle_alpha   90.00
_cell.angle_beta   90.00
_cell.angle_gamma   90.00
#
_symmetry.space_group_name_H-M   'P 1'
#
loop_
_entity.id
_entity.type
_entity.pdbx_description
1 polymer ?
#
loop_
_entity_poly.entity_id
_entity_poly.type
_entity_poly.pdbx_seq_one_letter_code
_entity_poly.pdbx_strand_id
1 'polypeptide(L)'
;MEQQSLVWSLPVQNVNASRSTIQGLQDYKNRFWAIGLNGDTLQPDGFLKFFNDRSLPFAYFVRSQGLSIGTDAAYDSNISTLQAYIQQQINAEADLVNAIIGQLKDYQARNWAIGLNGDTLQPDGFVSFFGQRQLPFDFYVRSRGVSLGEPTAYDHNIQTLQQYLQQLR
;
A
#
# COMPACT_ATOMS: atom_id res chain seq x y z
N MET A 1 20.23 0.79 -13.54
CA MET A 1 19.13 1.56 -12.96
C MET A 1 18.75 0.87 -11.67
N GLU A 2 19.05 1.54 -10.56
CA GLU A 2 18.99 0.99 -9.22
C GLU A 2 17.55 0.68 -8.83
N GLN A 3 17.23 -0.61 -8.67
CA GLN A 3 16.11 -1.02 -7.85
C GLN A 3 16.53 -0.81 -6.39
N GLN A 4 16.38 0.42 -5.90
CA GLN A 4 16.36 0.65 -4.47
C GLN A 4 15.24 -0.23 -3.90
N SER A 5 15.62 -1.08 -2.95
CA SER A 5 14.77 -2.03 -2.25
C SER A 5 13.70 -1.28 -1.45
N LEU A 6 12.66 -0.82 -2.12
CA LEU A 6 11.38 -0.52 -1.52
C LEU A 6 10.90 -1.82 -0.87
N VAL A 7 10.86 -1.84 0.45
CA VAL A 7 10.25 -2.93 1.21
C VAL A 7 8.85 -3.15 0.60
N TRP A 8 8.66 -4.27 -0.09
CA TRP A 8 7.42 -4.70 -0.73
C TRP A 8 6.36 -5.03 0.34
N SER A 9 5.99 -4.04 1.15
CA SER A 9 4.78 -4.10 1.94
C SER A 9 3.61 -3.83 1.00
N LEU A 10 2.58 -4.67 1.08
CA LEU A 10 1.36 -4.46 0.32
C LEU A 10 0.77 -3.08 0.64
N PRO A 11 0.02 -2.43 -0.27
CA PRO A 11 -0.54 -1.11 -0.05
C PRO A 11 -1.23 -0.95 1.31
N VAL A 12 -2.04 -1.93 1.72
CA VAL A 12 -2.68 -1.99 3.06
C VAL A 12 -1.67 -2.00 4.21
N GLN A 13 -0.60 -2.79 4.10
CA GLN A 13 0.43 -2.88 5.14
C GLN A 13 1.19 -1.56 5.27
N ASN A 14 1.50 -0.92 4.16
CA ASN A 14 2.21 0.36 4.15
C ASN A 14 1.34 1.51 4.69
N VAL A 15 0.05 1.54 4.33
CA VAL A 15 -0.93 2.49 4.88
C VAL A 15 -1.06 2.29 6.39
N ASN A 16 -1.21 1.05 6.85
CA ASN A 16 -1.32 0.74 8.27
C ASN A 16 -0.06 1.11 9.04
N ALA A 17 1.12 0.78 8.53
CA ALA A 17 2.39 1.17 9.14
C ALA A 17 2.50 2.69 9.26
N SER A 18 2.12 3.43 8.21
CA SER A 18 2.15 4.91 8.22
C SER A 18 1.15 5.48 9.24
N ARG A 19 -0.04 4.90 9.37
CA ARG A 19 -1.03 5.27 10.41
C ARG A 19 -0.47 5.04 11.82
N SER A 20 0.18 3.90 12.06
CA SER A 20 0.85 3.62 13.34
C SER A 20 1.99 4.60 13.62
N THR A 21 2.77 4.98 12.61
CA THR A 21 3.83 5.99 12.75
C THR A 21 3.26 7.37 13.10
N ILE A 22 2.14 7.77 12.49
CA ILE A 22 1.42 9.01 12.87
C ILE A 22 1.00 8.97 14.34
N GLN A 23 0.44 7.85 14.80
CA GLN A 23 0.05 7.70 16.20
C GLN A 23 1.27 7.82 17.14
N GLY A 24 2.40 7.20 16.77
CA GLY A 24 3.65 7.36 17.50
C GLY A 24 4.14 8.82 17.55
N LEU A 25 4.04 9.57 16.45
CA LEU A 25 4.39 10.99 16.42
C LEU A 25 3.46 11.82 17.32
N GLN A 26 2.17 11.50 17.38
CA GLN A 26 1.22 12.16 18.28
C GLN A 26 1.55 11.87 19.76
N ASP A 27 1.89 10.62 20.08
CA ASP A 27 2.32 10.24 21.43
C ASP A 27 3.60 10.98 21.85
N TYR A 28 4.57 11.11 20.94
CA TYR A 28 5.80 11.87 21.18
C TYR A 28 5.51 13.36 21.32
N LYS A 29 4.61 13.93 20.51
CA LYS A 29 4.16 15.32 20.61
C LYS A 29 3.56 15.61 21.99
N ASN A 30 2.68 14.74 22.47
CA ASN A 30 2.03 14.88 23.77
C ASN A 30 3.02 14.84 24.95
N ARG A 31 4.15 14.16 24.77
CA ARG A 31 5.24 14.05 25.76
C ARG A 31 6.37 15.03 25.54
N PHE A 32 6.29 15.82 24.46
CA PHE A 32 7.33 16.76 24.03
C PHE A 32 8.71 16.08 23.86
N TRP A 33 8.72 14.85 23.35
CA TRP A 33 9.92 14.03 23.18
C TRP A 33 10.63 14.28 21.87
N ALA A 34 11.96 14.27 21.88
CA ALA A 34 12.75 14.46 20.66
C ALA A 34 12.37 13.44 19.57
N ILE A 35 12.36 13.90 18.31
CA ILE A 35 12.14 13.09 17.12
C ILE A 35 13.23 13.38 16.08
N GLY A 36 13.60 12.33 15.34
CA GLY A 36 14.65 12.32 14.35
C GLY A 36 15.96 11.79 14.90
N LEU A 37 16.39 12.31 16.04
CA LEU A 37 17.56 11.84 16.77
C LEU A 37 17.19 11.63 18.23
N ASN A 38 17.68 10.55 18.82
CA ASN A 38 17.53 10.29 20.25
C ASN A 38 18.22 11.40 21.07
N GLY A 39 17.54 11.95 22.08
CA GLY A 39 18.03 13.08 22.88
C GLY A 39 19.36 12.83 23.59
N ASP A 40 19.64 11.58 23.98
CA ASP A 40 20.84 11.23 24.76
C ASP A 40 22.00 10.74 23.89
N THR A 41 21.71 10.06 22.78
CA THR A 41 22.72 9.37 21.95
C THR A 41 22.94 10.01 20.59
N LEU A 42 22.05 10.93 20.19
CA LEU A 42 22.00 11.54 18.86
C LEU A 42 21.97 10.52 17.71
N GLN A 43 21.57 9.28 17.98
CA GLN A 43 21.36 8.25 16.96
C GLN A 43 20.01 8.46 16.26
N PRO A 44 19.92 8.19 14.95
CA PRO A 44 18.65 8.15 14.22
C PRO A 44 17.60 7.32 14.95
N ASP A 45 16.40 7.88 15.14
CA ASP A 45 15.29 7.15 15.73
C ASP A 45 14.50 6.34 14.68
N GLY A 46 13.49 5.62 15.16
CA GLY A 46 12.61 4.84 14.29
C GLY A 46 11.78 5.69 13.33
N PHE A 47 11.48 6.95 13.69
CA PHE A 47 10.73 7.86 12.82
C PHE A 47 11.58 8.29 11.62
N LEU A 48 12.80 8.77 11.86
CA LEU A 48 13.71 9.16 10.79
C LEU A 48 13.99 8.00 9.85
N LYS A 49 14.23 6.80 10.39
CA LYS A 49 14.41 5.61 9.57
C LYS A 49 13.17 5.33 8.70
N PHE A 50 11.98 5.39 9.28
CA PHE A 50 10.73 5.12 8.56
C PHE A 50 10.51 6.05 7.37
N PHE A 51 10.82 7.33 7.54
CA PHE A 51 10.74 8.35 6.49
C PHE A 51 11.82 8.15 5.42
N ASN A 52 13.07 7.91 5.83
CA ASN A 52 14.18 7.69 4.90
C ASN A 52 13.97 6.45 4.03
N ASP A 53 13.50 5.34 4.62
CA ASP A 53 13.19 4.10 3.88
C ASP A 53 12.11 4.32 2.78
N ARG A 54 11.32 5.40 2.89
CA ARG A 54 10.27 5.80 1.96
C ARG A 54 10.62 7.04 1.15
N SER A 55 11.84 7.56 1.29
CA SER A 55 12.29 8.80 0.66
C SER A 55 11.37 9.99 0.94
N LEU A 56 10.83 10.07 2.16
CA LEU A 56 9.94 11.16 2.59
C LEU A 56 10.72 12.27 3.31
N PRO A 57 10.32 13.54 3.14
CA PRO A 57 10.94 14.64 3.89
C PRO A 57 10.63 14.52 5.38
N PHE A 58 11.64 14.77 6.22
CA PHE A 58 11.52 14.69 7.68
C PHE A 58 11.94 15.99 8.36
N ALA A 59 11.09 16.50 9.25
CA ALA A 59 11.37 17.63 10.12
C ALA A 59 11.87 17.14 11.48
N TYR A 60 13.02 17.65 11.93
CA TYR A 60 13.63 17.28 13.20
C TYR A 60 13.09 18.13 14.35
N PHE A 61 12.96 17.52 15.52
CA PHE A 61 12.77 18.24 16.77
C PHE A 61 13.66 17.60 17.84
N VAL A 62 14.75 18.26 18.18
CA VAL A 62 15.74 17.76 19.15
C VAL A 62 16.01 18.84 20.19
N ARG A 63 16.02 18.43 21.46
CA ARG A 63 16.40 19.25 22.60
C ARG A 63 17.36 18.41 23.45
N SER A 64 18.65 18.73 23.39
CA SER A 64 19.69 18.06 24.19
C SER A 64 20.75 19.09 24.64
N GLN A 65 21.58 18.75 25.61
CA GLN A 65 22.53 19.69 26.24
C GLN A 65 23.40 20.41 25.20
N GLY A 66 23.13 21.69 24.96
CA GLY A 66 23.85 22.53 23.99
C GLY A 66 23.37 22.41 22.53
N LEU A 67 22.38 21.57 22.23
CA LEU A 67 21.84 21.37 20.88
C LEU A 67 20.31 21.54 20.85
N SER A 68 19.86 22.47 20.02
CA SER A 68 18.44 22.71 19.75
C SER A 68 18.22 22.73 18.24
N ILE A 69 17.46 21.76 17.72
CA ILE A 69 17.12 21.66 16.30
C ILE A 69 15.61 21.70 16.13
N GLY A 70 15.14 22.55 15.21
CA GLY A 70 13.74 22.66 14.83
C GLY A 70 12.82 23.17 15.94
N THR A 71 11.51 23.08 15.71
CA THR A 71 10.42 23.48 16.63
C THR A 71 9.43 22.33 16.79
N ASP A 72 8.53 22.45 17.74
CA ASP A 72 7.43 21.50 17.95
C ASP A 72 6.49 21.40 16.73
N ALA A 73 6.49 22.37 15.82
CA ALA A 73 5.82 22.26 14.52
C ALA A 73 6.35 21.10 13.64
N ALA A 74 7.51 20.51 13.98
CA ALA A 74 8.04 19.33 13.30
C ALA A 74 7.10 18.12 13.39
N TYR A 75 6.38 17.92 14.50
CA TYR A 75 5.42 16.82 14.63
C TYR A 75 4.31 16.96 13.58
N ASP A 76 3.70 18.14 13.49
CA ASP A 76 2.59 18.39 12.56
C ASP A 76 3.05 18.33 11.11
N SER A 77 4.27 18.80 10.82
CA SER A 77 4.89 18.69 9.49
C SER A 77 5.09 17.24 9.06
N ASN A 78 5.61 16.41 9.96
CA ASN A 78 5.83 14.97 9.71
C ASN A 78 4.49 14.22 9.59
N ILE A 79 3.52 14.51 10.44
CA ILE A 79 2.17 13.92 10.36
C ILE A 79 1.51 14.29 9.03
N SER A 80 1.57 15.55 8.62
CA SER A 80 1.02 16.01 7.34
C SER A 80 1.69 15.31 6.15
N THR A 81 3.01 15.15 6.20
CA THR A 81 3.77 14.39 5.19
C THR A 81 3.28 12.95 5.07
N LEU A 82 3.09 12.25 6.19
CA LEU A 82 2.57 10.87 6.19
C LEU A 82 1.11 10.79 5.73
N GLN A 83 0.27 11.75 6.10
CA GLN A 83 -1.12 11.80 5.63
C GLN A 83 -1.20 11.97 4.10
N ALA A 84 -0.40 12.87 3.54
CA ALA A 84 -0.30 13.06 2.10
C ALA A 84 0.22 11.79 1.40
N TYR A 85 1.26 11.17 1.97
CA TYR A 85 1.80 9.91 1.46
C TYR A 85 0.77 8.78 1.47
N ILE A 86 0.04 8.58 2.58
CA ILE A 86 -1.06 7.61 2.68
C ILE A 86 -2.09 7.86 1.58
N GLN A 87 -2.54 9.10 1.39
CA GLN A 87 -3.55 9.41 0.38
C GLN A 87 -3.05 9.11 -1.04
N GLN A 88 -1.78 9.41 -1.33
CA GLN A 88 -1.17 9.07 -2.62
C GLN A 88 -1.16 7.55 -2.86
N GLN A 89 -0.79 6.76 -1.85
CA GLN A 89 -0.79 5.29 -1.95
C GLN A 89 -2.20 4.73 -2.15
N ILE A 90 -3.18 5.23 -1.39
CA ILE A 90 -4.58 4.83 -1.54
C ILE A 90 -5.11 5.14 -2.94
N ASN A 91 -4.82 6.34 -3.47
CA ASN A 91 -5.29 6.73 -4.79
C ASN A 91 -4.65 5.88 -5.90
N ALA A 92 -3.32 5.69 -5.85
CA ALA A 92 -2.62 4.88 -6.85
C ALA A 92 -3.13 3.44 -6.87
N GLU A 93 -3.36 2.84 -5.71
CA GLU A 93 -3.91 1.49 -5.61
C GLU A 93 -5.37 1.43 -6.07
N ALA A 94 -6.18 2.43 -5.74
CA ALA A 94 -7.56 2.53 -6.21
C ALA A 94 -7.63 2.60 -7.74
N ASP A 95 -6.75 3.36 -8.38
CA ASP A 95 -6.69 3.47 -9.84
C ASP A 95 -6.35 2.12 -10.49
N LEU A 96 -5.38 1.39 -9.94
CA LEU A 96 -5.02 0.05 -10.41
C LEU A 96 -6.17 -0.95 -10.26
N VAL A 97 -6.82 -0.97 -9.10
CA VAL A 97 -7.95 -1.88 -8.85
C VAL A 97 -9.14 -1.54 -9.75
N ASN A 98 -9.47 -0.25 -9.91
CA ASN A 98 -10.56 0.17 -10.79
C ASN A 98 -10.29 -0.19 -12.26
N ALA A 99 -9.03 -0.10 -12.70
CA ALA A 99 -8.64 -0.55 -14.04
C ALA A 99 -8.86 -2.06 -14.21
N ILE A 100 -8.49 -2.88 -13.22
CA ILE A 100 -8.72 -4.33 -13.24
C ILE A 100 -10.21 -4.67 -13.22
N ILE A 101 -11.02 -3.97 -12.41
CA ILE A 101 -12.49 -4.12 -12.43
C ILE A 101 -13.03 -3.80 -13.83
N GLY A 102 -12.54 -2.74 -14.48
CA GLY A 102 -12.90 -2.40 -15.85
C GLY A 102 -12.57 -3.51 -16.84
N GLN A 103 -11.37 -4.11 -16.74
CA GLN A 103 -10.96 -5.24 -17.56
C GLN A 103 -11.83 -6.48 -17.32
N LEU A 104 -12.13 -6.82 -16.07
CA LEU A 104 -13.03 -7.95 -15.74
C LEU A 104 -14.42 -7.76 -16.37
N LYS A 105 -14.96 -6.54 -16.36
CA LYS A 105 -16.25 -6.23 -17.00
C LYS A 105 -16.21 -6.35 -18.52
N ASP A 106 -15.14 -5.91 -19.19
CA ASP A 106 -14.98 -6.10 -20.64
C ASP A 106 -14.85 -7.59 -20.99
N TYR A 107 -14.09 -8.35 -20.20
CA TYR A 107 -13.97 -9.81 -20.38
C TYR A 107 -15.31 -10.51 -20.16
N GLN A 108 -16.09 -10.11 -19.14
CA GLN A 108 -17.43 -10.62 -18.86
C GLN A 108 -18.38 -10.37 -20.04
N ALA A 109 -18.38 -9.14 -20.58
CA ALA A 109 -19.22 -8.77 -21.72
C ALA A 109 -18.92 -9.58 -22.99
N ARG A 110 -17.68 -10.06 -23.12
CA ARG A 110 -17.19 -10.87 -24.26
C ARG A 110 -17.16 -12.38 -23.95
N ASN A 111 -17.53 -12.76 -22.73
CA ASN A 111 -17.43 -14.13 -22.22
C ASN A 111 -16.04 -14.75 -22.41
N TRP A 112 -14.98 -13.97 -22.15
CA TRP A 112 -13.58 -14.37 -22.32
C TRP A 112 -12.99 -15.00 -21.06
N ALA A 113 -12.27 -16.12 -21.21
CA ALA A 113 -11.66 -16.80 -20.08
C ALA A 113 -10.80 -15.87 -19.20
N ILE A 114 -10.88 -16.07 -17.88
CA ILE A 114 -10.04 -15.43 -16.86
C ILE A 114 -9.40 -16.49 -15.96
N GLY A 115 -8.18 -16.21 -15.53
CA GLY A 115 -7.41 -17.07 -14.64
C GLY A 115 -6.36 -17.91 -15.36
N LEU A 116 -6.62 -18.33 -16.60
CA LEU A 116 -5.64 -19.02 -17.44
C LEU A 116 -5.66 -18.44 -18.86
N ASN A 117 -4.48 -18.20 -19.42
CA ASN A 117 -4.34 -17.82 -20.81
C ASN A 117 -4.82 -18.97 -21.72
N GLY A 118 -5.69 -18.65 -22.69
CA GLY A 118 -6.33 -19.65 -23.57
C GLY A 118 -5.37 -20.45 -24.45
N ASP A 119 -4.18 -19.93 -24.73
CA ASP A 119 -3.17 -20.55 -25.60
C ASP A 119 -2.10 -21.32 -24.82
N THR A 120 -1.69 -20.81 -23.66
CA THR A 120 -0.55 -21.34 -22.88
C THR A 120 -0.96 -22.05 -21.60
N LEU A 121 -2.22 -21.90 -21.16
CA LEU A 121 -2.74 -22.36 -19.87
C LEU A 121 -1.92 -21.86 -18.66
N GLN A 122 -1.17 -20.78 -18.83
CA GLN A 122 -0.45 -20.12 -17.74
C GLN A 122 -1.37 -19.14 -16.99
N PRO A 123 -1.14 -18.90 -15.70
CA PRO A 123 -1.86 -17.86 -14.96
C PRO A 123 -1.77 -16.51 -15.68
N ASP A 124 -2.91 -15.86 -15.85
CA ASP A 124 -2.97 -14.55 -16.51
C ASP A 124 -2.64 -13.40 -15.55
N GLY A 125 -2.79 -12.17 -16.06
CA GLY A 125 -2.57 -10.96 -15.29
C GLY A 125 -3.52 -10.82 -14.09
N PHE A 126 -4.73 -11.37 -14.14
CA PHE A 126 -5.68 -11.31 -13.03
C PHE A 126 -5.18 -12.16 -11.86
N VAL A 127 -4.77 -13.41 -12.11
CA VAL A 127 -4.22 -14.27 -11.04
C VAL A 127 -3.03 -13.62 -10.35
N SER A 128 -2.12 -13.05 -11.14
CA SER A 128 -0.95 -12.35 -10.60
C SER A 128 -1.36 -11.14 -9.75
N PHE A 129 -2.31 -10.34 -10.22
CA PHE A 129 -2.79 -9.14 -9.54
C PHE A 129 -3.44 -9.45 -8.20
N PHE A 130 -4.33 -10.44 -8.17
CA PHE A 130 -5.01 -10.90 -6.95
C PHE A 130 -4.04 -11.60 -5.99
N GLY A 131 -3.15 -12.45 -6.52
CA GLY A 131 -2.16 -13.20 -5.74
C GLY A 131 -1.17 -12.29 -5.03
N GLN A 132 -0.68 -11.24 -5.69
CA GLN A 132 0.17 -10.22 -5.05
C GLN A 132 -0.52 -9.59 -3.85
N ARG A 133 -1.83 -9.37 -3.91
CA ARG A 133 -2.63 -8.77 -2.84
C ARG A 133 -3.17 -9.80 -1.83
N GLN A 134 -2.85 -11.08 -2.02
CA GLN A 134 -3.37 -12.20 -1.23
C GLN A 134 -4.90 -12.22 -1.20
N LEU A 135 -5.54 -11.84 -2.31
CA LEU A 135 -6.99 -11.83 -2.45
C LEU A 135 -7.49 -13.16 -3.03
N PRO A 136 -8.69 -13.63 -2.63
CA PRO A 136 -9.32 -14.78 -3.26
C PRO A 136 -9.62 -14.47 -4.72
N PHE A 137 -9.46 -15.46 -5.60
CA PHE A 137 -9.72 -15.34 -7.03
C PHE A 137 -10.47 -16.57 -7.55
N ASP A 138 -11.58 -16.32 -8.24
CA ASP A 138 -12.37 -17.34 -8.90
C ASP A 138 -12.00 -17.44 -10.38
N PHE A 139 -11.74 -18.65 -10.85
CA PHE A 139 -11.39 -18.91 -12.24
C PHE A 139 -12.64 -19.07 -13.11
N TYR A 140 -12.57 -18.62 -14.36
CA TYR A 140 -13.55 -18.96 -15.39
C TYR A 140 -12.82 -19.28 -16.69
N VAL A 141 -12.70 -20.57 -17.00
CA VAL A 141 -11.96 -21.06 -18.17
C VAL A 141 -12.87 -21.94 -19.02
N ARG A 142 -12.83 -21.69 -20.33
CA ARG A 142 -13.52 -22.46 -21.36
C ARG A 142 -12.56 -22.63 -22.55
N SER A 143 -11.71 -23.65 -22.53
CA SER A 143 -10.74 -23.90 -23.63
C SER A 143 -10.37 -25.38 -23.74
N ARG A 144 -10.26 -25.89 -24.98
CA ARG A 144 -9.66 -27.19 -25.37
C ARG A 144 -9.94 -28.38 -24.41
N GLY A 145 -11.21 -28.62 -24.08
CA GLY A 145 -11.62 -29.73 -23.23
C GLY A 145 -11.48 -29.51 -21.72
N VAL A 146 -11.01 -28.32 -21.30
CA VAL A 146 -10.98 -27.87 -19.91
C VAL A 146 -12.10 -26.83 -19.70
N SER A 147 -12.98 -27.15 -18.76
CA SER A 147 -13.99 -26.24 -18.24
C SER A 147 -13.79 -26.10 -16.74
N LEU A 148 -13.49 -24.89 -16.28
CA LEU A 148 -13.27 -24.59 -14.87
C LEU A 148 -14.10 -23.38 -14.45
N GLY A 149 -14.77 -23.52 -13.31
CA GLY A 149 -15.59 -22.47 -12.69
C GLY A 149 -16.82 -22.08 -13.52
N GLU A 150 -17.49 -21.02 -13.06
CA GLU A 150 -18.77 -20.53 -13.59
C GLU A 150 -18.68 -19.05 -13.98
N PRO A 151 -19.55 -18.54 -14.87
CA PRO A 151 -19.57 -17.11 -15.23
C PRO A 151 -19.75 -16.17 -14.03
N THR A 152 -20.26 -16.65 -12.90
CA THR A 152 -20.34 -15.86 -11.65
C THR A 152 -18.98 -15.46 -11.09
N ALA A 153 -17.88 -16.07 -11.56
CA ALA A 153 -16.52 -15.72 -11.17
C ALA A 153 -16.18 -14.25 -11.41
N TYR A 154 -16.70 -13.62 -12.48
CA TYR A 154 -16.48 -12.18 -12.70
C TYR A 154 -17.07 -11.34 -11.57
N ASP A 155 -18.32 -11.60 -11.21
CA ASP A 155 -19.03 -10.83 -10.19
C ASP A 155 -18.37 -11.02 -8.82
N HIS A 156 -17.97 -12.26 -8.47
CA HIS A 156 -17.22 -12.54 -7.25
C HIS A 156 -15.89 -11.81 -7.20
N ASN A 157 -15.09 -11.88 -8.26
CA ASN A 157 -13.79 -11.20 -8.34
C ASN A 157 -13.93 -9.67 -8.26
N ILE A 158 -14.93 -9.10 -8.94
CA ILE A 158 -15.25 -7.67 -8.86
C ILE A 158 -15.64 -7.29 -7.43
N GLN A 159 -16.49 -8.09 -6.77
CA GLN A 159 -16.90 -7.86 -5.39
C GLN A 159 -15.71 -7.93 -4.43
N THR A 160 -14.80 -8.90 -4.58
CA THR A 160 -13.56 -9.00 -3.81
C THR A 160 -12.72 -7.73 -3.94
N LEU A 161 -12.54 -7.22 -5.15
CA LEU A 161 -11.80 -5.98 -5.40
C LEU A 161 -12.48 -4.75 -4.80
N GLN A 162 -13.82 -4.67 -4.86
CA GLN A 162 -14.58 -3.59 -4.23
C GLN A 162 -14.45 -3.60 -2.70
N GLN A 163 -14.53 -4.78 -2.08
CA GLN A 163 -14.32 -4.94 -0.64
C GLN A 163 -12.89 -4.58 -0.24
N TYR A 164 -11.90 -4.99 -1.03
CA TYR A 164 -10.50 -4.61 -0.82
C TYR A 164 -10.32 -3.09 -0.81
N LEU A 165 -10.94 -2.36 -1.74
CA LEU A 165 -10.89 -0.89 -1.76
C LEU A 165 -11.57 -0.24 -0.55
N GLN A 166 -12.61 -0.87 0.00
CA GLN A 166 -13.24 -0.37 1.23
C GLN A 166 -12.31 -0.53 2.44
N GLN A 167 -11.56 -1.62 2.52
CA GLN A 167 -10.61 -1.87 3.61
C GLN A 167 -9.36 -0.98 3.54
N LEU A 168 -9.02 -0.50 2.35
CA LEU A 168 -7.87 0.38 2.13
C LEU A 168 -8.12 1.82 2.60
N ARG A 169 -9.39 2.25 2.63
CA ARG A 169 -9.82 3.59 3.07
C ARG A 169 -9.82 3.68 4.59
#